data_AF-A0A7W4EG78-F1
#
_entry.id   AF-A0A7W4EG78-F1
#
_cell.length_a   1.000
_cell.length_b   1.000
_cell.length_c   1.000
_cell.angle_alpha   90.00
_cell.angle_beta   90.00
_cell.angle_gamma   90.00
#
_symmetry.space_group_name_H-M   'P 1'
#
loop_
_entity.id
_entity.type
_entity.pdbx_description
1 polymer ?
#
loop_
_entity_poly.entity_id
_entity_poly.type
_entity_poly.pdbx_seq_one_letter_code
_entity_poly.pdbx_strand_id
1 'polypeptide(L)'
;MEDYKEKIKELFLRYYRNIGEEEEKTYLSTKRILEMVGGVIPSKPISEHDIYECMTDMGFYQELEIIYGQVCIFEGDKEKGIPAEYDRVEVDRVFKWVVFEKKHGV
;
A
#
# COMPACT_ATOMS: atom_id res chain seq x y z
N MET A 1 -18.16 19.21 -16.47
CA MET A 1 -17.96 17.77 -16.20
C MET A 1 -17.29 17.73 -14.84
N GLU A 2 -17.89 17.06 -13.86
CA GLU A 2 -17.26 16.96 -12.54
C GLU A 2 -16.01 16.09 -12.68
N ASP A 3 -14.84 16.63 -12.33
CA ASP A 3 -13.57 15.93 -12.48
C ASP A 3 -13.43 14.93 -11.33
N TYR A 4 -13.70 13.66 -11.63
CA TYR A 4 -13.58 12.58 -10.66
C TYR A 4 -12.13 12.46 -10.14
N LYS A 5 -11.12 12.88 -10.91
CA LYS A 5 -9.72 12.89 -10.46
C LYS A 5 -9.51 13.89 -9.34
N GLU A 6 -10.11 15.06 -9.43
CA GLU A 6 -10.08 16.05 -8.35
C GLU A 6 -10.77 15.51 -7.09
N LYS A 7 -11.91 14.81 -7.23
CA LYS A 7 -12.55 14.11 -6.10
C LYS A 7 -11.66 13.02 -5.48
N ILE A 8 -10.95 12.25 -6.31
CA ILE A 8 -9.97 11.25 -5.84
C ILE A 8 -8.88 11.94 -5.03
N LYS A 9 -8.30 13.01 -5.57
CA LYS A 9 -7.21 13.77 -4.93
C LYS A 9 -7.67 14.36 -3.60
N GLU A 10 -8.81 15.05 -3.58
CA GLU A 10 -9.39 15.62 -2.37
C GLU A 10 -9.67 14.56 -1.29
N LEU A 11 -10.28 13.44 -1.68
CA LEU A 11 -10.58 12.35 -0.76
C LEU A 11 -9.30 11.74 -0.21
N PHE A 12 -8.31 11.47 -1.07
CA PHE A 12 -7.06 10.86 -0.66
C PHE A 12 -6.25 11.77 0.26
N LEU A 13 -6.12 13.06 -0.08
CA LEU A 13 -5.43 14.07 0.73
C LEU A 13 -6.11 14.36 2.07
N ARG A 14 -7.39 14.01 2.23
CA ARG A 14 -8.06 14.09 3.54
C ARG A 14 -7.46 13.12 4.56
N TYR A 15 -7.05 11.94 4.11
CA TYR A 15 -6.56 10.86 4.98
C TYR A 15 -5.05 10.65 4.90
N TYR A 16 -4.42 11.03 3.79
CA TYR A 16 -3.00 10.82 3.56
C TYR A 16 -2.28 12.13 3.22
N ARG A 17 -0.98 12.17 3.49
CA ARG A 17 -0.04 13.22 3.05
C ARG A 17 1.18 12.57 2.43
N ASN A 18 1.90 13.33 1.60
CA ASN A 18 3.10 12.89 0.89
C ASN A 18 4.41 13.19 1.63
N ILE A 19 4.34 13.76 2.84
CA ILE A 19 5.49 14.09 3.69
C ILE A 19 5.17 13.68 5.13
N GLY A 20 6.12 13.02 5.79
CA GLY A 20 6.01 12.61 7.19
C GLY A 20 7.33 12.03 7.68
N GLU A 21 7.31 11.49 8.90
CA GLU A 21 8.46 10.82 9.51
C GLU A 21 8.53 9.35 9.05
N GLU A 22 9.74 8.79 8.94
CA GLU A 22 9.96 7.40 8.48
C GLU A 22 9.16 6.37 9.28
N GLU A 23 8.93 6.63 10.56
CA GLU A 23 8.16 5.79 11.49
C GLU A 23 6.66 5.79 11.20
N GLU A 24 6.15 6.85 10.55
CA GLU A 24 4.75 6.98 10.13
C GLU A 24 4.53 6.51 8.69
N LYS A 25 5.60 6.09 8.01
CA LYS A 25 5.58 5.67 6.62
C LYS A 25 4.76 4.39 6.45
N THR A 26 3.89 4.38 5.46
CA THR A 26 3.24 3.16 4.98
C THR A 26 3.24 3.11 3.46
N TYR A 27 2.95 1.93 2.91
CA TYR A 27 3.00 1.66 1.49
C TYR A 27 1.64 1.25 0.94
N LEU A 28 1.23 1.89 -0.17
CA LEU A 28 0.02 1.50 -0.91
C LEU A 28 0.36 1.23 -2.37
N SER A 29 -0.23 0.16 -2.93
CA SER A 29 -0.17 -0.07 -4.38
C SER A 29 -1.22 0.75 -5.11
N THR A 30 -0.98 1.05 -6.39
CA THR A 30 -1.97 1.73 -7.25
C THR A 30 -3.31 0.99 -7.27
N LYS A 31 -3.26 -0.35 -7.41
CA LYS A 31 -4.45 -1.21 -7.33
C LYS A 31 -5.20 -1.07 -6.00
N ARG A 32 -4.48 -1.01 -4.87
CA ARG A 32 -5.12 -0.88 -3.55
C ARG A 32 -5.86 0.46 -3.44
N ILE A 33 -5.26 1.54 -3.91
CA ILE A 33 -5.88 2.87 -3.90
C ILE A 33 -7.11 2.89 -4.82
N LEU A 34 -7.05 2.24 -5.99
CA LEU A 34 -8.20 2.07 -6.89
C LEU A 34 -9.39 1.38 -6.19
N GLU A 35 -9.12 0.28 -5.47
CA GLU A 35 -10.14 -0.42 -4.68
C GLU A 35 -10.76 0.46 -3.60
N MET A 36 -9.95 1.32 -2.93
CA MET A 36 -10.43 2.23 -1.89
C MET A 36 -11.41 3.28 -2.46
N VAL A 37 -11.11 3.86 -3.61
CA VAL A 37 -11.97 4.88 -4.22
C VAL A 37 -13.21 4.30 -4.91
N GLY A 38 -13.15 3.01 -5.29
CA GLY A 38 -14.26 2.29 -5.91
C GLY A 38 -15.53 2.18 -5.06
N GLY A 39 -15.42 2.39 -3.73
CA GLY A 39 -16.58 2.47 -2.84
C GLY A 39 -17.36 3.79 -2.91
N VAL A 40 -16.77 4.86 -3.45
CA VAL A 40 -17.33 6.23 -3.41
C VAL A 40 -17.64 6.77 -4.79
N ILE A 41 -16.84 6.46 -5.81
CA ILE A 41 -16.95 7.05 -7.14
C ILE A 41 -17.75 6.12 -8.06
N PRO A 42 -19.03 6.41 -8.36
CA PRO A 42 -19.87 5.54 -9.18
C PRO A 42 -19.79 5.95 -10.66
N SER A 43 -20.00 4.97 -11.54
CA SER A 43 -20.48 5.11 -12.94
C SER A 43 -19.51 5.40 -14.09
N LYS A 44 -18.21 5.62 -13.86
CA LYS A 44 -17.21 5.62 -14.94
C LYS A 44 -16.08 4.64 -14.66
N PRO A 45 -15.50 4.00 -15.67
CA PRO A 45 -14.32 3.17 -15.46
C PRO A 45 -13.19 4.09 -15.00
N ILE A 46 -12.85 3.97 -13.71
CA ILE A 46 -11.58 4.44 -13.17
C ILE A 46 -10.60 3.27 -13.24
N SER A 47 -9.36 3.56 -13.57
CA SER A 47 -8.30 2.56 -13.77
C SER A 47 -7.10 2.85 -12.88
N GLU A 48 -6.16 1.90 -12.85
CA GLU A 48 -4.86 2.12 -12.19
C GLU A 48 -4.10 3.30 -12.81
N HIS A 49 -4.30 3.59 -14.10
CA HIS A 49 -3.69 4.74 -14.75
C HIS A 49 -4.19 6.07 -14.17
N ASP A 50 -5.49 6.18 -13.91
CA ASP A 50 -6.07 7.38 -13.30
C ASP A 50 -5.54 7.62 -11.89
N ILE A 51 -5.40 6.54 -11.10
CA ILE A 51 -4.79 6.61 -9.77
C ILE A 51 -3.33 7.03 -9.85
N TYR A 52 -2.58 6.47 -10.80
CA TYR A 52 -1.18 6.83 -11.01
C TYR A 52 -1.03 8.32 -11.28
N GLU A 53 -1.82 8.88 -12.21
CA GLU A 53 -1.81 10.32 -12.50
C GLU A 53 -2.19 11.15 -11.27
N CYS A 54 -3.25 10.79 -10.56
CA CYS A 54 -3.65 11.49 -9.34
C CYS A 54 -2.52 11.53 -8.30
N MET A 55 -1.85 10.39 -8.05
CA MET A 55 -0.79 10.29 -7.07
C MET A 55 0.45 11.10 -7.47
N THR A 56 0.81 11.09 -8.75
CA THR A 56 1.89 11.94 -9.30
C THR A 56 1.56 13.43 -9.18
N ASP A 57 0.36 13.84 -9.56
CA ASP A 57 -0.09 15.25 -9.47
C ASP A 57 -0.07 15.77 -8.03
N MET A 58 -0.42 14.91 -7.07
CA MET A 58 -0.38 15.23 -5.63
C MET A 58 1.04 15.23 -5.03
N GLY A 59 2.06 14.83 -5.82
CA GLY A 59 3.45 14.81 -5.38
C GLY A 59 3.78 13.67 -4.41
N PHE A 60 3.02 12.57 -4.41
CA PHE A 60 3.45 11.34 -3.75
C PHE A 60 4.59 10.70 -4.53
N TYR A 61 5.47 9.98 -3.84
CA TYR A 61 6.63 9.32 -4.43
C TYR A 61 6.59 7.83 -4.18
N GLN A 62 7.42 7.08 -4.90
CA GLN A 62 7.51 5.62 -4.77
C GLN A 62 8.87 5.21 -4.17
N GLU A 63 8.84 4.14 -3.40
CA GLU A 63 10.03 3.47 -2.87
C GLU A 63 9.92 1.96 -3.06
N LEU A 64 11.06 1.27 -2.97
CA LEU A 64 11.12 -0.19 -3.03
C LEU A 64 10.78 -0.76 -1.64
N GLU A 65 9.63 -1.42 -1.54
CA GLU A 65 9.26 -2.17 -0.33
C GLU A 65 9.81 -3.59 -0.42
N ILE A 66 10.56 -4.00 0.61
CA ILE A 66 11.06 -5.37 0.76
C ILE A 66 10.05 -6.17 1.59
N ILE A 67 9.47 -7.21 1.00
CA ILE A 67 8.50 -8.08 1.66
C ILE A 67 9.23 -9.25 2.29
N TYR A 68 8.96 -9.49 3.57
CA TYR A 68 9.51 -10.61 4.33
C TYR A 68 8.40 -11.61 4.65
N GLY A 69 8.72 -12.90 4.48
CA GLY A 69 7.84 -14.01 4.83
C GLY A 69 8.48 -14.92 5.87
N GLN A 70 7.65 -15.64 6.61
CA GLN A 70 8.12 -16.77 7.41
C GLN A 70 8.19 -18.00 6.51
N VAL A 71 9.38 -18.54 6.33
CA VAL A 71 9.62 -19.76 5.56
C VAL A 71 10.07 -20.85 6.51
N CYS A 72 9.48 -22.04 6.38
CA CYS A 72 9.94 -23.21 7.11
C CYS A 72 11.32 -23.62 6.58
N ILE A 73 12.34 -23.49 7.42
CA ILE A 73 13.71 -23.87 7.08
C ILE A 73 14.05 -25.29 7.54
N PHE A 74 13.24 -25.83 8.46
CA PHE A 74 13.34 -27.19 8.94
C PHE A 74 11.96 -27.68 9.37
N GLU A 75 11.47 -28.77 8.79
CA GLU A 75 10.12 -29.29 9.06
C GLU A 75 9.96 -29.93 10.45
N GLY A 76 11.06 -30.12 11.18
CA GLY A 76 11.06 -30.86 12.44
C GLY A 76 11.14 -32.37 12.25
N ASP A 77 11.13 -33.08 13.37
CA ASP A 77 11.00 -34.54 13.41
C ASP A 77 9.97 -34.88 14.50
N LYS A 78 8.74 -35.20 14.07
CA LYS A 78 7.63 -35.49 14.98
C LYS A 78 7.87 -36.74 15.81
N GLU A 79 8.59 -37.73 15.28
CA GLU A 79 8.89 -38.97 15.99
C GLU A 79 9.91 -38.74 17.11
N LYS A 80 10.84 -37.80 16.88
CA LYS A 80 11.85 -37.39 17.88
C LYS A 80 11.45 -36.19 18.73
N GLY A 81 10.24 -35.66 18.56
CA GLY A 81 9.74 -34.49 19.29
C GLY A 81 10.47 -33.18 18.95
N ILE A 82 11.12 -33.10 17.79
CA ILE A 82 11.83 -31.90 17.34
C ILE A 82 10.85 -31.02 16.56
N PRO A 83 10.62 -29.75 16.97
CA PRO A 83 9.69 -28.86 16.30
C PRO A 83 10.23 -28.35 14.96
N ALA A 84 9.32 -27.84 14.13
CA ALA A 84 9.69 -27.11 12.92
C ALA A 84 10.31 -25.75 13.25
N GLU A 85 11.30 -25.35 12.47
CA GLU A 85 11.94 -24.03 12.58
C GLU A 85 11.58 -23.19 11.36
N TYR A 86 11.35 -21.90 11.61
CA TYR A 86 10.98 -20.92 10.61
C TYR A 86 11.93 -19.74 10.69
N ASP A 87 12.31 -19.23 9.53
CA ASP A 87 13.13 -18.03 9.43
C ASP A 87 12.38 -16.92 8.69
N ARG A 88 12.72 -15.68 9.02
CA ARG A 88 12.20 -14.50 8.35
C ARG A 88 13.15 -14.14 7.21
N VAL A 89 12.78 -14.58 6.01
CA VAL A 89 13.55 -14.30 4.81
C VAL A 89 12.83 -13.28 3.94
N GLU A 90 13.59 -12.55 3.15
CA GLU A 90 13.04 -11.76 2.06
C GLU A 90 12.38 -12.69 1.05
N VAL A 91 11.12 -12.41 0.70
CA VAL A 91 10.33 -13.23 -0.24
C VAL A 91 9.96 -12.48 -1.52
N ASP A 92 9.95 -11.15 -1.50
CA ASP A 92 9.62 -10.33 -2.66
C ASP A 92 10.12 -8.88 -2.51
N ARG A 93 10.15 -8.13 -3.62
CA ARG A 93 10.39 -6.67 -3.65
C ARG A 93 9.47 -6.00 -4.65
N VAL A 94 8.79 -4.94 -4.23
CA VAL A 94 7.83 -4.22 -5.06
C VAL A 94 7.88 -2.72 -4.85
N PHE A 95 7.81 -1.95 -5.93
CA PHE A 95 7.66 -0.50 -5.84
C PHE A 95 6.23 -0.14 -5.45
N LYS A 96 6.07 0.68 -4.41
CA LYS A 96 4.77 1.17 -3.94
C LYS A 96 4.80 2.65 -3.63
N TRP A 97 3.64 3.27 -3.58
CA TRP A 97 3.49 4.66 -3.15
C TRP A 97 3.76 4.76 -1.67
N VAL A 98 4.66 5.69 -1.33
CA VAL A 98 4.91 6.09 0.05
C VAL A 98 3.82 7.07 0.46
N VAL A 99 3.08 6.72 1.52
CA VAL A 99 2.02 7.57 2.06
C VAL A 99 2.18 7.66 3.58
N PHE A 100 1.70 8.77 4.15
CA PHE A 100 1.67 8.96 5.60
C PHE A 100 0.23 9.20 6.01
N GLU A 101 -0.33 8.34 6.85
CA GLU A 101 -1.71 8.45 7.31
C GLU A 101 -1.83 9.60 8.32
N LYS A 102 -2.80 10.48 8.09
CA LYS A 102 -3.11 11.55 9.03
C LYS A 102 -3.85 10.91 10.21
N LYS A 103 -3.23 10.94 11.39
CA LYS A 103 -3.89 10.59 12.67
C LYS A 103 -5.17 11.41 12.78
N HIS A 104 -6.31 10.76 12.55
CA HIS A 104 -7.69 11.27 12.45
C HIS A 104 -7.88 12.80 12.43
N GLY A 105 -8.20 13.33 11.24
CA GLY A 105 -8.88 14.62 11.11
C GLY A 105 -10.39 14.45 11.28
N VAL A 106 -10.86 14.58 12.52
CA VAL A 106 -11.97 15.51 12.81
C VAL A 106 -11.32 16.77 13.36
#